data_AF-A0A397V4G6-F1
#
_entry.id   AF-A0A397V4G6-F1
#
_cell.length_a   1.000
_cell.length_b   1.000
_cell.length_c   1.000
_cell.angle_alpha   90.00
_cell.angle_beta   90.00
_cell.angle_gamma   90.00
#
_symmetry.space_group_name_H-M   'P 1'
#
loop_
_entity.id
_entity.type
_entity.pdbx_description
1 polymer ?
#
loop_
_entity_poly.entity_id
_entity_poly.type
_entity_poly.pdbx_seq_one_letter_code
_entity_poly.pdbx_strand_id
1 'polypeptide(L)'
;MFQINEHPFNPQNNEEKLYSLFKEHIPNNTIQKYGKLQTKFGVIIGSQFSNHKGDIFRNNYSIVAKLLIDKNAHYPRAPIELKEQEFYGQVLFYFTHEHESEILKFAYVHWVRSPEVYVNNIRYFHSFGEMGVINITTIDRCVGFLKIATNKYVIIDRENQITFK
;
A
#
# COMPACT_ATOMS: atom_id res chain seq x y z
N MET A 1 -14.79 3.65 10.46
CA MET A 1 -15.50 2.66 9.62
C MET A 1 -15.22 3.01 8.15
N PHE A 2 -14.54 2.14 7.41
CA PHE A 2 -14.14 2.36 6.00
C PHE A 2 -15.08 1.60 5.05
N GLN A 3 -15.46 2.19 3.91
CA GLN A 3 -16.32 1.57 2.91
C GLN A 3 -15.51 1.25 1.64
N ILE A 4 -15.77 0.09 1.03
CA ILE A 4 -15.14 -0.35 -0.21
C ILE A 4 -16.21 -0.28 -1.31
N ASN A 5 -15.90 0.34 -2.45
CA ASN A 5 -16.85 0.47 -3.57
C ASN A 5 -16.70 -0.72 -4.54
N GLU A 6 -17.82 -1.37 -4.85
CA GLU A 6 -17.91 -2.69 -5.47
C GLU A 6 -17.74 -2.66 -7.00
N HIS A 7 -16.59 -3.11 -7.50
CA HIS A 7 -16.47 -3.68 -8.84
C HIS A 7 -15.44 -4.82 -8.81
N PRO A 8 -15.85 -6.10 -8.95
CA PRO A 8 -14.95 -7.25 -8.96
C PRO A 8 -14.12 -7.31 -10.27
N PHE A 9 -12.87 -7.77 -10.18
CA PHE A 9 -11.91 -7.87 -11.28
C PHE A 9 -11.35 -9.29 -11.45
N ASN A 10 -11.06 -9.70 -12.70
CA ASN A 10 -10.51 -11.01 -13.08
C ASN A 10 -9.05 -10.89 -13.61
N PRO A 11 -8.04 -11.51 -12.97
CA PRO A 11 -6.63 -11.31 -13.29
C PRO A 11 -5.98 -12.25 -14.33
N GLN A 12 -4.83 -11.86 -14.90
CA GLN A 12 -3.99 -12.70 -15.80
C GLN A 12 -2.51 -12.87 -15.34
N ASN A 13 -2.11 -14.16 -15.34
CA ASN A 13 -0.83 -14.86 -15.55
C ASN A 13 0.50 -14.50 -14.85
N ASN A 14 0.76 -13.30 -14.33
CA ASN A 14 1.95 -13.07 -13.47
C ASN A 14 1.64 -13.09 -11.96
N GLU A 15 0.40 -13.42 -11.62
CA GLU A 15 -0.11 -13.48 -10.25
C GLU A 15 0.17 -14.82 -9.55
N GLU A 16 0.53 -15.87 -10.28
CA GLU A 16 0.51 -17.27 -9.80
C GLU A 16 1.47 -17.60 -8.64
N LYS A 17 2.63 -16.94 -8.54
CA LYS A 17 3.67 -17.27 -7.53
C LYS A 17 3.42 -16.70 -6.13
N LEU A 18 2.71 -15.57 -6.04
CA LEU A 18 2.26 -15.01 -4.75
C LEU A 18 0.84 -15.47 -4.44
N TYR A 19 0.00 -15.70 -5.47
CA TYR A 19 -1.24 -16.44 -5.31
C TYR A 19 -1.01 -17.80 -4.65
N SER A 20 0.01 -18.57 -5.04
CA SER A 20 0.26 -19.90 -4.47
C SER A 20 0.50 -19.90 -2.96
N LEU A 21 1.11 -18.85 -2.40
CA LEU A 21 1.31 -18.67 -0.95
C LEU A 21 -0.01 -18.36 -0.21
N PHE A 22 -0.96 -17.68 -0.85
CA PHE A 22 -2.32 -17.47 -0.34
C PHE A 22 -3.27 -18.65 -0.64
N LYS A 23 -3.00 -19.43 -1.70
CA LYS A 23 -3.82 -20.54 -2.21
C LYS A 23 -3.75 -21.79 -1.32
N GLU A 24 -2.64 -22.01 -0.61
CA GLU A 24 -2.52 -23.14 0.31
C GLU A 24 -3.51 -23.08 1.49
N HIS A 25 -4.04 -21.88 1.81
CA HIS A 25 -4.90 -21.69 2.98
C HIS A 25 -6.23 -21.00 2.69
N ILE A 26 -6.46 -20.44 1.48
CA ILE A 26 -7.71 -19.73 1.14
C ILE A 26 -8.20 -20.17 -0.25
N PRO A 27 -9.35 -20.86 -0.36
CA PRO A 27 -9.91 -21.23 -1.67
C PRO A 27 -10.28 -19.97 -2.47
N ASN A 28 -9.87 -19.96 -3.75
CA ASN A 28 -10.00 -18.86 -4.72
C ASN A 28 -11.38 -18.21 -4.83
N ASN A 29 -12.44 -18.87 -4.34
CA ASN A 29 -13.83 -18.40 -4.44
C ASN A 29 -14.26 -17.46 -3.30
N THR A 30 -13.37 -17.11 -2.36
CA THR A 30 -13.71 -16.33 -1.15
C THR A 30 -13.11 -14.93 -1.10
N ILE A 31 -12.28 -14.54 -2.07
CA ILE A 31 -11.59 -13.24 -2.07
C ILE A 31 -12.22 -12.32 -3.12
N GLN A 32 -12.93 -11.30 -2.66
CA GLN A 32 -13.45 -10.24 -3.54
C GLN A 32 -12.44 -9.11 -3.66
N LYS A 33 -11.99 -8.81 -4.88
CA LYS A 33 -11.05 -7.71 -5.18
C LYS A 33 -11.79 -6.42 -5.51
N TYR A 34 -11.17 -5.28 -5.17
CA TYR A 34 -11.72 -3.95 -5.38
C TYR A 34 -10.63 -2.96 -5.82
N GLY A 35 -11.02 -2.02 -6.68
CA GLY A 35 -10.12 -1.00 -7.21
C GLY A 35 -10.02 0.29 -6.41
N LYS A 36 -10.91 0.51 -5.41
CA LYS A 36 -10.99 1.77 -4.67
C LYS A 36 -11.38 1.54 -3.21
N LEU A 37 -10.78 2.32 -2.33
CA LEU A 37 -11.12 2.42 -0.91
C LEU A 37 -11.70 3.81 -0.64
N GLN A 38 -12.82 3.89 0.08
CA GLN A 38 -13.39 5.15 0.55
C GLN A 38 -13.22 5.28 2.06
N THR A 39 -12.58 6.36 2.49
CA THR A 39 -12.41 6.66 3.92
C THR A 39 -13.72 7.13 4.53
N LYS A 40 -13.79 7.11 5.87
CA LYS A 40 -14.93 7.67 6.62
C LYS A 40 -15.21 9.15 6.34
N PHE A 41 -14.22 9.86 5.79
CA PHE A 41 -14.31 11.28 5.45
C PHE A 41 -14.66 11.51 3.97
N GLY A 42 -15.02 10.45 3.23
CA GLY A 42 -15.38 10.52 1.81
C GLY A 42 -14.18 10.60 0.85
N VAL A 43 -12.94 10.57 1.36
CA VAL A 43 -11.73 10.55 0.52
C VAL A 43 -11.63 9.21 -0.19
N ILE A 44 -11.39 9.23 -1.50
CA ILE A 44 -11.21 8.03 -2.31
C ILE A 44 -9.72 7.79 -2.55
N ILE A 45 -9.27 6.60 -2.17
CA ILE A 45 -7.93 6.08 -2.45
C ILE A 45 -8.08 5.03 -3.54
N GLY A 46 -7.44 5.27 -4.69
CA GLY A 46 -7.47 4.34 -5.81
C GLY A 46 -6.58 3.12 -5.57
N SER A 47 -6.57 2.23 -6.54
CA SER A 47 -5.56 1.19 -6.69
C SER A 47 -4.99 1.24 -8.10
N GLN A 48 -3.79 0.69 -8.31
CA GLN A 48 -3.18 0.62 -9.63
C GLN A 48 -4.09 -0.13 -10.62
N PHE A 49 -4.78 -1.18 -10.17
CA PHE A 49 -5.74 -1.93 -11.00
C PHE A 49 -6.97 -1.12 -11.45
N SER A 50 -7.32 -0.02 -10.78
CA SER A 50 -8.40 0.85 -11.23
C SER A 50 -8.00 1.82 -12.36
N ASN A 51 -6.72 1.84 -12.76
CA ASN A 51 -6.20 2.74 -13.77
C ASN A 51 -6.39 2.17 -15.19
N HIS A 52 -7.58 2.34 -15.77
CA HIS A 52 -7.93 1.78 -17.09
C HIS A 52 -7.37 2.55 -18.31
N LYS A 53 -6.76 3.74 -18.14
CA LYS A 53 -6.40 4.60 -19.28
C LYS A 53 -4.97 5.17 -19.26
N GLY A 54 -4.14 4.76 -18.30
CA GLY A 54 -2.78 5.31 -18.20
C GLY A 54 -2.75 6.81 -17.86
N ASP A 55 -3.87 7.37 -17.39
CA ASP A 55 -3.94 8.74 -16.90
C ASP A 55 -3.25 8.82 -15.54
N ILE A 56 -1.95 9.14 -15.56
CA ILE A 56 -1.06 9.24 -14.39
C ILE A 56 -1.55 10.34 -13.43
N PHE A 57 -2.31 11.32 -13.93
CA PHE A 57 -2.60 12.58 -13.25
C PHE A 57 -3.67 12.55 -12.15
N ARG A 58 -4.44 11.46 -11.97
CA ARG A 58 -5.61 11.44 -11.05
C ARG A 58 -5.61 10.35 -9.98
N ASN A 59 -4.54 9.57 -9.89
CA ASN A 59 -4.59 8.31 -9.17
C ASN A 59 -3.86 8.36 -7.82
N ASN A 60 -4.62 8.60 -6.75
CA ASN A 60 -4.18 8.47 -5.35
C ASN A 60 -4.12 6.98 -4.95
N TYR A 61 -3.25 6.17 -5.57
CA TYR A 61 -2.98 4.80 -5.11
C TYR A 61 -1.63 4.63 -4.43
N SER A 62 -0.86 5.71 -4.27
CA SER A 62 0.34 5.68 -3.43
C SER A 62 -0.02 6.11 -2.01
N ILE A 63 0.48 5.40 -1.02
CA ILE A 63 0.09 5.54 0.38
C ILE A 63 1.32 5.63 1.29
N VAL A 64 1.08 6.16 2.48
CA VAL A 64 1.90 5.88 3.66
C VAL A 64 1.11 4.96 4.57
N ALA A 65 1.76 3.88 5.03
CA ALA A 65 1.24 2.99 6.05
C ALA A 65 2.08 3.12 7.32
N LYS A 66 1.43 3.13 8.48
CA LYS A 66 2.08 3.06 9.79
C LYS A 66 2.03 1.63 10.29
N LEU A 67 3.19 1.00 10.37
CA LEU A 67 3.33 -0.39 10.82
C LEU A 67 4.13 -0.42 12.12
N LEU A 68 3.75 -1.32 13.01
CA LEU A 68 4.54 -1.65 14.19
C LEU A 68 5.66 -2.62 13.77
N ILE A 69 6.90 -2.20 13.94
CA ILE A 69 8.09 -3.02 13.70
C ILE A 69 8.79 -3.30 15.03
N ASP A 70 9.34 -4.50 15.17
CA ASP A 70 10.25 -4.79 16.27
C ASP A 70 11.63 -4.23 15.94
N LYS A 71 12.10 -3.26 16.73
CA LYS A 71 13.46 -2.70 16.61
C LYS A 71 14.54 -3.78 16.76
N ASN A 72 14.23 -4.82 17.51
CA ASN A 72 15.15 -5.88 17.88
C ASN A 72 14.99 -7.13 17.01
N ALA A 73 14.26 -7.06 15.88
CA ALA A 73 14.05 -8.19 14.98
C ALA A 73 15.36 -8.86 14.50
N HIS A 74 16.48 -8.12 14.47
CA HIS A 74 17.79 -8.63 14.11
C HIS A 74 18.56 -9.31 15.27
N TYR A 75 18.07 -9.20 16.51
CA TYR A 75 18.67 -9.74 17.72
C TYR A 75 17.73 -10.80 18.35
N PRO A 76 17.90 -12.10 18.03
CA PRO A 76 16.94 -13.15 18.39
C PRO A 76 16.69 -13.37 19.89
N ARG A 77 17.53 -12.79 20.77
CA ARG A 77 17.44 -12.93 22.23
C ARG A 77 17.11 -11.62 22.95
N ALA A 78 16.95 -10.53 22.21
CA ALA A 78 16.54 -9.25 22.79
C ALA A 78 15.01 -9.24 23.01
N PRO A 79 14.51 -8.49 24.01
CA PRO A 79 13.08 -8.33 24.19
C PRO A 79 12.47 -7.62 22.99
N ILE A 80 11.24 -8.01 22.62
CA ILE A 80 10.48 -7.36 21.53
C ILE A 80 10.24 -5.90 21.93
N GLU A 81 10.69 -4.97 21.11
CA GLU A 81 10.44 -3.55 21.30
C GLU A 81 9.78 -2.98 20.06
N LEU A 82 8.45 -2.86 20.12
CA LEU A 82 7.64 -2.38 19.00
C LEU A 82 7.75 -0.87 18.84
N LYS A 83 7.95 -0.42 17.61
CA LYS A 83 7.93 0.99 17.21
C LYS A 83 7.09 1.18 15.98
N GLU A 84 6.30 2.25 15.98
CA GLU A 84 5.60 2.69 14.78
C GLU A 84 6.61 3.28 13.78
N GLN A 85 6.55 2.80 12.54
CA GLN A 85 7.35 3.30 11.43
C GLN A 85 6.49 3.49 10.19
N GLU A 86 6.79 4.54 9.43
CA GLU A 86 6.17 4.82 8.15
C GLU A 86 6.79 4.01 7.02
N PHE A 87 5.92 3.43 6.18
CA PHE A 87 6.28 2.73 4.95
C PHE A 87 5.51 3.34 3.78
N TYR A 88 6.19 3.51 2.65
CA TYR A 88 5.64 4.09 1.44
C TYR A 88 5.36 2.99 0.44
N GLY A 89 4.22 2.99 -0.24
CA GLY A 89 3.90 1.93 -1.19
C GLY A 89 2.79 2.30 -2.17
N GLN A 90 2.65 1.51 -3.23
CA GLN A 90 1.56 1.59 -4.19
C GLN A 90 0.56 0.47 -3.95
N VAL A 91 -0.70 0.81 -3.74
CA VAL A 91 -1.78 -0.16 -3.64
C VAL A 91 -2.07 -0.72 -5.03
N LEU A 92 -1.91 -2.03 -5.18
CA LEU A 92 -2.25 -2.76 -6.40
C LEU A 92 -3.77 -2.98 -6.46
N PHE A 93 -4.34 -3.53 -5.39
CA PHE A 93 -5.78 -3.71 -5.19
C PHE A 93 -6.13 -3.84 -3.71
N TYR A 94 -7.40 -3.63 -3.41
CA TYR A 94 -7.99 -3.95 -2.11
C TYR A 94 -8.72 -5.28 -2.22
N PHE A 95 -8.88 -5.98 -1.10
CA PHE A 95 -9.70 -7.18 -1.06
C PHE A 95 -10.33 -7.40 0.31
N THR A 96 -11.40 -8.16 0.33
CA THR A 96 -12.02 -8.66 1.56
C THR A 96 -11.77 -10.15 1.72
N HIS A 97 -11.73 -10.59 2.96
CA HIS A 97 -11.73 -11.99 3.33
C HIS A 97 -12.68 -12.18 4.51
N GLU A 98 -13.58 -13.15 4.39
CA GLU A 98 -14.46 -13.54 5.49
C GLU A 98 -13.78 -14.64 6.31
N HIS A 99 -13.62 -14.38 7.60
CA HIS A 99 -13.06 -15.33 8.56
C HIS A 99 -13.91 -15.29 9.83
N GLU A 100 -14.41 -16.43 10.30
CA GLU A 100 -15.24 -16.52 11.52
C GLU A 100 -16.44 -15.54 11.52
N SER A 101 -17.09 -15.38 10.37
CA SER A 101 -18.19 -14.43 10.16
C SER A 101 -17.83 -12.94 10.30
N GLU A 102 -16.54 -12.61 10.37
CA GLU A 102 -16.03 -11.25 10.27
C GLU A 102 -15.44 -10.96 8.88
N ILE A 103 -15.79 -9.78 8.32
CA ILE A 103 -15.23 -9.31 7.05
C ILE A 103 -13.97 -8.49 7.34
N LEU A 104 -12.82 -9.10 7.07
CA LEU A 104 -11.53 -8.43 7.12
C LEU A 104 -11.24 -7.71 5.79
N LYS A 105 -10.58 -6.56 5.88
CA LYS A 105 -10.30 -5.68 4.74
C LYS A 105 -8.80 -5.45 4.61
N PHE A 106 -8.27 -5.73 3.43
CA PHE A 106 -6.85 -5.68 3.16
C PHE A 106 -6.51 -4.85 1.92
N ALA A 107 -5.27 -4.38 1.87
CA ALA A 107 -4.65 -3.81 0.69
C ALA A 107 -3.43 -4.65 0.32
N TYR A 108 -3.31 -4.99 -0.96
CA TYR A 108 -2.10 -5.56 -1.52
C TYR A 108 -1.23 -4.43 -2.07
N VAL A 109 -0.03 -4.30 -1.54
CA VAL A 109 0.83 -3.12 -1.70
C VAL A 109 2.18 -3.53 -2.27
N HIS A 110 2.66 -2.78 -3.25
CA HIS A 110 4.03 -2.84 -3.75
C HIS A 110 4.86 -1.78 -3.04
N TRP A 111 5.77 -2.20 -2.18
CA TRP A 111 6.49 -1.29 -1.28
C TRP A 111 7.59 -0.52 -1.98
N VAL A 112 7.83 0.69 -1.53
CA VAL A 112 9.03 1.45 -1.89
C VAL A 112 10.23 0.84 -1.19
N ARG A 113 11.31 0.59 -1.93
CA ARG A 113 12.57 0.12 -1.36
C ARG A 113 13.40 1.31 -0.91
N SER A 114 13.79 1.31 0.37
CA SER A 114 14.78 2.22 0.96
C SER A 114 14.61 3.68 0.53
N PRO A 115 13.51 4.36 0.91
CA PRO A 115 13.33 5.77 0.59
C PRO A 115 14.43 6.62 1.27
N GLU A 116 15.00 7.55 0.51
CA GLU A 116 16.08 8.42 0.93
C GLU A 116 15.56 9.85 1.16
N VAL A 117 16.22 10.60 2.03
CA VAL A 117 15.93 12.01 2.31
C VAL A 117 17.06 12.85 1.72
N TYR A 118 16.73 13.79 0.84
CA TYR A 118 17.67 14.77 0.31
C TYR A 118 17.66 16.07 1.11
N VAL A 119 18.53 17.01 0.71
CA VAL A 119 18.52 18.41 1.18
C VAL A 119 17.09 18.97 1.08
N ASN A 120 16.65 19.66 2.13
CA ASN A 120 15.30 20.20 2.33
C ASN A 120 14.19 19.18 2.66
N ASN A 121 14.52 18.02 3.25
CA ASN A 121 13.56 16.98 3.66
C ASN A 121 12.72 16.38 2.51
N ILE A 122 13.19 16.54 1.27
CA ILE A 122 12.54 15.95 0.09
C ILE A 122 12.85 14.46 0.08
N ARG A 123 11.80 13.63 0.06
CA ARG A 123 11.94 12.17 0.00
C ARG A 123 11.93 11.67 -1.43
N TYR A 124 12.82 10.73 -1.75
CA TYR A 124 12.86 10.08 -3.06
C TYR A 124 13.17 8.58 -2.93
N PHE A 125 12.90 7.83 -3.98
CA PHE A 125 13.26 6.42 -4.06
C PHE A 125 13.62 6.01 -5.49
N HIS A 126 14.36 4.91 -5.60
CA HIS A 126 14.87 4.45 -6.89
C HIS A 126 14.09 3.28 -7.47
N SER A 127 13.56 2.43 -6.61
CA SER A 127 12.86 1.21 -7.02
C SER A 127 11.79 0.81 -6.01
N PHE A 128 10.85 0.01 -6.51
CA PHE A 128 9.95 -0.75 -5.65
C PHE A 128 10.67 -2.03 -5.19
N GLY A 129 10.31 -2.48 -3.99
CA GLY A 129 10.80 -3.69 -3.36
C GLY A 129 9.76 -4.80 -3.42
N GLU A 130 9.52 -5.42 -2.28
CA GLU A 130 8.59 -6.56 -2.19
C GLU A 130 7.13 -6.10 -2.22
N MET A 131 6.26 -7.05 -2.57
CA MET A 131 4.82 -6.90 -2.42
C MET A 131 4.40 -7.48 -1.07
N GLY A 132 3.38 -6.90 -0.44
CA GLY A 132 2.87 -7.38 0.84
C GLY A 132 1.40 -7.05 1.05
N VAL A 133 0.80 -7.72 2.03
CA VAL A 133 -0.60 -7.48 2.45
C VAL A 133 -0.60 -6.70 3.75
N ILE A 134 -1.45 -5.69 3.83
CA ILE A 134 -1.71 -4.93 5.06
C ILE A 134 -3.20 -4.81 5.32
N ASN A 135 -3.57 -4.67 6.60
CA ASN A 135 -4.90 -4.24 6.96
C ASN A 135 -5.11 -2.78 6.52
N ILE A 136 -6.26 -2.46 5.92
CA ILE A 136 -6.53 -1.10 5.42
C ILE A 136 -6.48 -0.02 6.52
N THR A 137 -6.65 -0.40 7.78
CA THR A 137 -6.57 0.52 8.93
C THR A 137 -5.16 1.04 9.20
N THR A 138 -4.14 0.36 8.66
CA THR A 138 -2.73 0.80 8.74
C THR A 138 -2.39 1.90 7.74
N ILE A 139 -3.26 2.13 6.75
CA ILE A 139 -3.11 3.21 5.77
C ILE A 139 -3.38 4.53 6.48
N ASP A 140 -2.35 5.37 6.58
CA ASP A 140 -2.41 6.66 7.26
C ASP A 140 -2.93 7.74 6.31
N ARG A 141 -2.30 7.88 5.14
CA ARG A 141 -2.58 8.96 4.18
C ARG A 141 -2.17 8.62 2.75
N CYS A 142 -2.69 9.40 1.80
CA CYS A 142 -2.27 9.35 0.40
C CYS A 142 -1.04 10.20 0.15
N VAL A 143 -0.15 9.70 -0.71
CA VAL A 143 1.00 10.45 -1.23
C VAL A 143 1.05 10.35 -2.75
N GLY A 144 1.83 11.20 -3.40
CA GLY A 144 2.10 11.14 -4.83
C GLY A 144 3.51 10.64 -5.11
N PHE A 145 3.68 9.73 -6.08
CA PHE A 145 5.00 9.36 -6.58
C PHE A 145 5.20 9.99 -7.96
N LEU A 146 6.12 10.96 -8.05
CA LEU A 146 6.46 11.66 -9.28
C LEU A 146 7.78 11.11 -9.84
N LYS A 147 7.72 10.45 -11.00
CA LYS A 147 8.92 10.01 -11.71
C LYS A 147 9.65 11.23 -12.29
N ILE A 148 10.89 11.47 -11.88
CA ILE A 148 11.71 12.60 -12.34
C ILE A 148 12.86 12.18 -13.25
N ALA A 149 13.30 10.92 -13.17
CA ALA A 149 14.30 10.34 -14.05
C ALA A 149 14.13 8.82 -14.13
N THR A 150 14.97 8.15 -14.92
CA THR A 150 15.07 6.69 -14.90
C THR A 150 15.39 6.22 -13.49
N ASN A 151 14.55 5.34 -12.94
CA ASN A 151 14.68 4.80 -11.59
C ASN A 151 14.84 5.88 -10.52
N LYS A 152 14.14 7.01 -10.65
CA LYS A 152 14.11 8.05 -9.62
C LYS A 152 12.73 8.68 -9.51
N TYR A 153 12.16 8.58 -8.32
CA TYR A 153 10.83 9.05 -7.99
C TYR A 153 10.88 9.95 -6.77
N VAL A 154 10.21 11.10 -6.82
CA VAL A 154 10.00 11.99 -5.67
C VAL A 154 8.68 11.61 -5.00
N ILE A 155 8.68 11.59 -3.67
CA ILE A 155 7.49 11.39 -2.85
C ILE A 155 6.91 12.77 -2.49
N ILE A 156 5.70 13.03 -2.95
CA ILE A 156 4.93 14.24 -2.70
C ILE A 156 3.93 13.90 -1.59
N ASP A 157 4.24 14.32 -0.37
CA ASP A 157 3.36 14.17 0.78
C ASP A 157 2.74 15.52 1.11
N ARG A 158 1.46 15.71 0.76
CA ARG A 158 0.78 17.00 0.90
C ARG A 158 0.54 17.38 2.36
N GLU A 159 0.37 16.39 3.23
CA GLU A 159 0.05 16.59 4.64
C GLU A 159 1.30 16.90 5.47
N ASN A 160 2.48 16.50 5.00
CA ASN A 160 3.77 16.79 5.65
C ASN A 160 4.69 17.72 4.84
N GLN A 161 4.16 18.56 3.93
CA GLN A 161 5.01 19.55 3.26
C GLN A 161 5.50 20.58 4.27
N ILE A 162 6.83 20.70 4.38
CA ILE A 162 7.45 21.85 5.02
C ILE A 162 7.24 23.04 4.08
N THR A 163 6.56 24.07 4.57
CA THR A 163 6.36 25.32 3.85
C THR A 163 7.71 26.01 3.71
N PHE A 164 8.17 26.22 2.48
CA PHE A 164 9.31 27.11 2.23
C PHE A 164 8.84 28.54 2.50
N LYS A 165 9.46 29.19 3.48
CA LYS A 165 9.34 30.64 3.72
C LYS A 165 10.39 31.38 2.91
#